data_AF-A0A9J7GNB8-F1
#
_entry.id   AF-A0A9J7GNB8-F1
#
_cell.length_a   1.000
_cell.length_b   1.000
_cell.length_c   1.000
_cell.angle_alpha   90.00
_cell.angle_beta   90.00
_cell.angle_gamma   90.00
#
_symmetry.space_group_name_H-M   'P 1'
#
loop_
_entity.id
_entity.type
_entity.pdbx_description
1 polymer ?
#
loop_
_entity_poly.entity_id
_entity_poly.type
_entity_poly.pdbx_seq_one_letter_code
_entity_poly.pdbx_strand_id
1 'polypeptide(L)'
;METNQGPGSSWKRVVGQAYILDADPCGYCLIINNVNFCPSSGLGTRTGSSVDCEKLQFRFRWLHFMVEVQNDLTAKKMVAALVEMAGRDHRALACFVVVILSHGCQASHLQFSGAFSGTDGCSVSIEKIVNIFSGPGCPSLGGKPKLFFIQACGGGLWPATPRSSLEQDFSAPALLTCGVE
;
A
#
# COMPACT_ATOMS: atom_id res chain seq x y z
N MET A 1 -46.20 -0.38 -10.27
CA MET A 1 -45.22 -1.34 -9.75
C MET A 1 -44.24 -0.54 -8.92
N GLU A 2 -44.32 -0.74 -7.61
CA GLU A 2 -43.74 0.12 -6.58
C GLU A 2 -42.21 0.10 -6.60
N THR A 3 -41.66 1.31 -6.45
CA THR A 3 -40.26 1.57 -6.14
C THR A 3 -39.96 1.15 -4.71
N ASN A 4 -39.01 0.25 -4.50
CA ASN A 4 -38.55 -0.10 -3.16
C ASN A 4 -37.54 0.95 -2.69
N GLN A 5 -38.02 1.99 -2.01
CA GLN A 5 -37.20 2.95 -1.28
C GLN A 5 -36.82 2.34 0.08
N GLY A 6 -35.55 1.96 0.24
CA GLY A 6 -34.97 1.67 1.55
C GLY A 6 -34.72 2.97 2.34
N PRO A 7 -34.72 2.92 3.68
CA PRO A 7 -34.61 4.11 4.51
C PRO A 7 -33.24 4.77 4.34
N GLY A 8 -33.28 6.08 4.17
CA GLY A 8 -32.14 6.89 3.79
C GLY A 8 -31.04 6.97 4.85
N SER A 9 -29.80 6.95 4.36
CA SER A 9 -28.79 7.90 4.80
C SER A 9 -28.37 8.71 3.59
N SER A 10 -29.01 9.88 3.42
CA SER A 10 -28.43 10.94 2.62
C SER A 10 -27.11 11.29 3.29
N TRP A 11 -25.99 10.85 2.74
CA TRP A 11 -24.68 11.35 3.12
C TRP A 11 -24.65 12.83 2.73
N LYS A 12 -25.17 13.69 3.60
CA LYS A 12 -25.01 15.14 3.47
C LYS A 12 -23.51 15.38 3.56
N ARG A 13 -22.92 15.89 2.47
CA ARG A 13 -21.55 16.35 2.42
C ARG A 13 -21.38 17.44 3.48
N VAL A 14 -20.84 17.08 4.65
CA VAL A 14 -20.42 18.04 5.65
C VAL A 14 -19.12 18.65 5.14
N VAL A 15 -19.18 19.90 4.68
CA VAL A 15 -18.00 20.65 4.25
C VAL A 15 -17.03 20.71 5.43
N GLY A 16 -15.82 20.17 5.24
CA GLY A 16 -14.76 20.16 6.26
C GLY A 16 -14.54 18.84 7.00
N GLN A 17 -15.27 17.76 6.71
CA GLN A 17 -15.11 16.47 7.41
C GLN A 17 -14.60 15.31 6.55
N ALA A 18 -14.50 15.49 5.23
CA ALA A 18 -14.03 14.48 4.29
C ALA A 18 -13.18 15.09 3.17
N TYR A 19 -12.20 14.32 2.66
CA TYR A 19 -11.46 14.68 1.47
C TYR A 19 -12.37 14.67 0.23
N ILE A 20 -12.17 15.63 -0.65
CA ILE A 20 -12.86 15.70 -1.94
C ILE A 20 -12.07 14.84 -2.94
N LEU A 21 -12.74 13.84 -3.53
CA LEU A 21 -12.18 12.90 -4.51
C LEU A 21 -12.97 12.98 -5.82
N ASP A 22 -12.98 14.16 -6.45
CA ASP A 22 -13.76 14.46 -7.67
C ASP A 22 -12.91 14.55 -8.94
N ALA A 23 -11.61 14.28 -8.87
CA ALA A 23 -10.72 14.20 -10.02
C ALA A 23 -10.93 12.89 -10.81
N ASP A 24 -10.79 12.97 -12.14
CA ASP A 24 -10.76 11.81 -13.05
C ASP A 24 -9.53 11.92 -13.98
N PRO A 25 -8.49 11.07 -13.79
CA PRO A 25 -8.41 10.00 -12.80
C PRO A 25 -8.27 10.52 -11.36
N CYS A 26 -8.70 9.71 -10.39
CA CYS A 26 -8.62 10.03 -8.96
C CYS A 26 -7.17 10.26 -8.50
N GLY A 27 -6.25 9.46 -9.06
CA GLY A 27 -4.85 9.50 -8.70
C GLY A 27 -4.03 8.37 -9.29
N TYR A 28 -2.74 8.35 -8.95
CA TYR A 28 -1.90 7.19 -9.22
C TYR A 28 -2.03 6.13 -8.12
N CYS A 29 -1.94 4.87 -8.52
CA CYS A 29 -1.83 3.72 -7.63
C CYS A 29 -0.63 2.87 -8.04
N LEU A 30 0.43 2.87 -7.24
CA LEU A 30 1.57 1.98 -7.43
C LEU A 30 1.35 0.69 -6.65
N ILE A 31 1.43 -0.46 -7.32
CA ILE A 31 1.41 -1.78 -6.69
C ILE A 31 2.78 -2.42 -6.89
N ILE A 32 3.52 -2.63 -5.80
CA ILE A 32 4.75 -3.41 -5.81
C ILE A 32 4.43 -4.83 -5.34
N ASN A 33 4.67 -5.81 -6.21
CA ASN A 33 4.39 -7.21 -5.94
C ASN A 33 5.67 -8.04 -6.03
N ASN A 34 6.27 -8.33 -4.86
CA ASN A 34 7.45 -9.19 -4.76
C ASN A 34 7.01 -10.62 -4.46
N VAL A 35 7.26 -11.51 -5.41
CA VAL A 35 6.91 -12.93 -5.38
C VAL A 35 8.15 -13.79 -5.29
N ASN A 36 9.14 -13.50 -6.14
CA ASN A 36 10.35 -14.31 -6.31
C ASN A 36 11.55 -13.63 -5.65
N PHE A 37 12.08 -14.25 -4.60
CA PHE A 37 13.21 -13.73 -3.84
C PHE A 37 14.49 -14.51 -4.18
N CYS A 38 15.64 -13.86 -4.08
CA CYS A 38 16.91 -14.51 -4.35
C CYS A 38 17.17 -15.63 -3.33
N PRO A 39 17.71 -16.79 -3.73
CA PRO A 39 17.97 -17.89 -2.79
C PRO A 39 18.84 -17.50 -1.60
N SER A 40 19.79 -16.57 -1.81
CA SER A 40 20.69 -16.06 -0.76
C SER A 40 19.98 -15.22 0.30
N SER A 41 18.77 -14.72 0.06
CA SER A 41 17.98 -13.98 1.05
C SER A 41 17.39 -14.87 2.14
N GLY A 42 17.27 -16.18 1.89
CA GLY A 42 16.55 -17.11 2.78
C GLY A 42 15.03 -16.92 2.80
N LEU A 43 14.48 -16.03 1.97
CA LEU A 43 13.04 -15.77 1.88
C LEU A 43 12.39 -16.69 0.85
N GLY A 44 11.28 -17.33 1.23
CA GLY A 44 10.53 -18.22 0.35
C GLY A 44 9.70 -17.49 -0.71
N THR A 45 9.32 -18.18 -1.78
CA THR A 45 8.41 -17.65 -2.81
C THR A 45 7.02 -17.34 -2.22
N ARG A 46 6.44 -16.18 -2.54
CA ARG A 46 5.11 -15.77 -2.06
C ARG A 46 3.99 -16.22 -3.00
N THR A 47 3.79 -17.54 -3.07
CA THR A 47 2.71 -18.16 -3.87
C THR A 47 1.36 -17.56 -3.48
N GLY A 48 0.55 -17.20 -4.49
CA GLY A 48 -0.76 -16.57 -4.28
C GLY A 48 -0.75 -15.03 -4.30
N SER A 49 0.41 -14.37 -4.14
CA SER A 49 0.49 -12.90 -4.17
C SER A 49 0.09 -12.30 -5.52
N SER A 50 0.26 -13.02 -6.63
CA SER A 50 -0.24 -12.59 -7.94
C SER A 50 -1.78 -12.47 -7.97
N VAL A 51 -2.49 -13.34 -7.26
CA VAL A 51 -3.97 -13.27 -7.16
C VAL A 51 -4.39 -12.04 -6.37
N ASP A 52 -3.70 -11.72 -5.29
CA ASP A 52 -3.94 -10.49 -4.53
C ASP A 52 -3.65 -9.25 -5.38
N CYS A 53 -2.53 -9.25 -6.10
CA CYS A 53 -2.14 -8.18 -7.02
C CYS A 53 -3.21 -7.93 -8.09
N GLU A 54 -3.74 -8.98 -8.72
CA GLU A 54 -4.80 -8.87 -9.73
C GLU A 54 -6.10 -8.28 -9.14
N LYS A 55 -6.51 -8.75 -7.96
CA LYS A 55 -7.70 -8.23 -7.26
C LYS A 55 -7.56 -6.76 -6.92
N LEU A 56 -6.39 -6.36 -6.41
CA LEU A 56 -6.09 -4.96 -6.06
C LEU A 56 -6.02 -4.08 -7.30
N GLN A 57 -5.38 -4.56 -8.37
CA GLN A 57 -5.32 -3.86 -9.64
C GLN A 57 -6.72 -3.62 -10.21
N PHE A 58 -7.58 -4.65 -10.23
CA PHE A 58 -8.97 -4.51 -10.64
C PHE A 58 -9.72 -3.51 -9.76
N ARG A 59 -9.58 -3.61 -8.44
CA ARG A 59 -10.28 -2.74 -7.49
C ARG A 59 -9.89 -1.27 -7.66
N PHE A 60 -8.60 -0.96 -7.75
CA PHE A 60 -8.15 0.43 -7.88
C PHE A 60 -8.44 1.03 -9.26
N ARG A 61 -8.41 0.23 -10.33
CA ARG A 61 -8.92 0.69 -11.64
C ARG A 61 -10.41 1.00 -11.59
N TRP A 62 -11.20 0.17 -10.92
CA TRP A 62 -12.64 0.42 -10.72
C TRP A 62 -12.89 1.69 -9.89
N LEU A 63 -11.97 2.05 -9.00
CA LEU A 63 -11.97 3.31 -8.25
C LEU A 63 -11.31 4.49 -9.00
N HIS A 64 -11.16 4.38 -10.33
CA HIS A 64 -10.61 5.43 -11.20
C HIS A 64 -9.15 5.84 -10.91
N PHE A 65 -8.33 4.92 -10.40
CA PHE A 65 -6.89 5.14 -10.28
C PHE A 65 -6.13 4.69 -11.53
N MET A 66 -5.07 5.42 -11.86
CA MET A 66 -4.04 4.99 -12.80
C MET A 66 -3.13 3.96 -12.10
N VAL A 67 -3.44 2.68 -12.30
CA VAL A 67 -2.73 1.58 -11.62
C VAL A 67 -1.48 1.15 -12.40
N GLU A 68 -0.32 1.23 -11.75
CA GLU A 68 0.96 0.71 -12.22
C GLU A 68 1.42 -0.45 -11.34
N VAL A 69 1.69 -1.61 -11.94
CA VAL A 69 2.19 -2.80 -11.23
C VAL A 69 3.66 -2.99 -11.55
N GLN A 70 4.48 -3.12 -10.52
CA GLN A 70 5.90 -3.48 -10.65
C GLN A 70 6.18 -4.75 -9.87
N ASN A 71 6.75 -5.75 -10.55
CA ASN A 71 7.00 -7.06 -9.97
C ASN A 71 8.47 -7.25 -9.61
N ASP A 72 8.71 -8.01 -8.53
CA ASP A 72 10.02 -8.55 -8.14
C ASP A 72 11.14 -7.49 -8.06
N LEU A 73 10.86 -6.41 -7.34
CA LEU A 73 11.80 -5.31 -7.14
C LEU A 73 12.77 -5.59 -5.98
N THR A 74 14.06 -5.32 -6.23
CA THR A 74 15.07 -5.21 -5.15
C THR A 74 14.80 -3.99 -4.29
N ALA A 75 15.33 -3.94 -3.07
CA ALA A 75 15.10 -2.82 -2.16
C ALA A 75 15.46 -1.46 -2.79
N LYS A 76 16.57 -1.41 -3.53
CA LYS A 76 16.98 -0.20 -4.27
C LYS A 76 15.97 0.17 -5.36
N LYS A 77 15.44 -0.80 -6.10
CA LYS A 77 14.45 -0.55 -7.16
C LYS A 77 13.10 -0.14 -6.58
N MET A 78 12.68 -0.70 -5.44
CA MET A 78 11.48 -0.27 -4.73
C MET A 78 11.56 1.22 -4.36
N VAL A 79 12.68 1.64 -3.75
CA VAL A 79 12.90 3.05 -3.41
C VAL A 79 12.92 3.93 -4.66
N ALA A 80 13.58 3.49 -5.74
CA ALA A 80 13.61 4.24 -6.98
C ALA A 80 12.21 4.43 -7.59
N ALA A 81 11.38 3.38 -7.61
CA ALA A 81 10.00 3.46 -8.08
C ALA A 81 9.15 4.42 -7.23
N LEU A 82 9.30 4.39 -5.90
CA LEU A 82 8.60 5.31 -5.01
C LEU A 82 9.03 6.77 -5.22
N VAL A 83 10.33 7.03 -5.38
CA VAL A 83 10.86 8.36 -5.69
C VAL A 83 10.39 8.84 -7.05
N GLU A 84 10.32 7.95 -8.06
CA GLU A 84 9.76 8.28 -9.36
C GLU A 84 8.29 8.72 -9.24
N MET A 85 7.45 7.96 -8.52
CA MET A 85 6.06 8.33 -8.29
C MET A 85 5.91 9.66 -7.55
N ALA A 86 6.77 9.93 -6.55
CA ALA A 86 6.78 11.20 -5.83
C ALA A 86 7.19 12.39 -6.72
N GLY A 87 8.04 12.15 -7.72
CA GLY A 87 8.49 13.16 -8.68
C GLY A 87 7.48 13.52 -9.77
N ARG A 88 6.38 12.77 -9.90
CA ARG A 88 5.31 13.08 -10.87
C ARG A 88 4.46 14.28 -10.40
N ASP A 89 3.79 14.93 -11.35
CA ASP A 89 2.86 15.99 -11.01
C ASP A 89 1.51 15.42 -10.57
N HIS A 90 1.15 15.67 -9.31
CA HIS A 90 -0.11 15.24 -8.71
C HIS A 90 -1.13 16.38 -8.60
N ARG A 91 -0.84 17.60 -9.07
CA ARG A 91 -1.67 18.80 -8.85
C ARG A 91 -3.13 18.62 -9.29
N ALA A 92 -3.35 18.01 -10.45
CA ALA A 92 -4.68 17.74 -11.00
C ALA A 92 -5.39 16.50 -10.41
N LEU A 93 -4.69 15.73 -9.56
CA LEU A 93 -5.19 14.50 -8.96
C LEU A 93 -5.73 14.77 -7.54
N ALA A 94 -6.60 13.89 -7.04
CA ALA A 94 -7.20 14.03 -5.71
C ALA A 94 -6.56 13.13 -4.65
N CYS A 95 -5.95 12.00 -5.02
CA CYS A 95 -5.42 11.02 -4.09
C CYS A 95 -4.13 10.35 -4.62
N PHE A 96 -3.38 9.70 -3.74
CA PHE A 96 -2.27 8.84 -4.10
C PHE A 96 -2.29 7.55 -3.29
N VAL A 97 -2.03 6.42 -3.95
CA VAL A 97 -2.05 5.08 -3.35
C VAL A 97 -0.76 4.34 -3.62
N VAL A 98 -0.23 3.68 -2.60
CA VAL A 98 0.84 2.68 -2.71
C VAL A 98 0.36 1.38 -2.08
N VAL A 99 0.56 0.28 -2.78
CA VAL A 99 0.33 -1.07 -2.27
C VAL A 99 1.63 -1.86 -2.33
N ILE A 100 2.01 -2.50 -1.24
CA ILE A 100 3.23 -3.30 -1.14
C ILE A 100 2.85 -4.70 -0.70
N LEU A 101 3.12 -5.68 -1.56
CA LEU A 101 2.97 -7.10 -1.32
C LEU A 101 4.37 -7.71 -1.26
N SER A 102 4.89 -7.96 -0.06
CA SER A 102 6.24 -8.51 0.11
C SER A 102 6.40 -9.28 1.43
N HIS A 103 7.59 -9.83 1.68
CA HIS A 103 7.96 -10.27 3.03
C HIS A 103 8.19 -9.06 3.93
N GLY A 104 7.86 -9.23 5.21
CA GLY A 104 8.10 -8.21 6.24
C GLY A 104 9.26 -8.59 7.14
N CYS A 105 9.91 -7.59 7.70
CA CYS A 105 10.92 -7.75 8.73
C CYS A 105 10.74 -6.70 9.83
N GLN A 106 11.23 -7.03 11.03
CA GLN A 106 11.10 -6.13 12.17
C GLN A 106 12.01 -4.91 11.99
N ALA A 107 11.43 -3.72 12.07
CA ALA A 107 12.16 -2.46 12.20
C ALA A 107 11.45 -1.62 13.26
N SER A 108 12.17 -1.24 14.30
CA SER A 108 11.66 -0.37 15.35
C SER A 108 11.81 1.08 14.93
N HIS A 109 10.70 1.81 14.83
CA HIS A 109 10.70 3.26 14.71
C HIS A 109 9.57 3.86 15.54
N LEU A 110 9.76 5.09 16.01
CA LEU A 110 8.88 5.75 16.99
C LEU A 110 7.46 6.00 16.46
N GLN A 111 7.32 6.26 15.15
CA GLN A 111 6.02 6.56 14.53
C GLN A 111 5.51 5.44 13.61
N PHE A 112 6.43 4.74 12.93
CA PHE A 112 6.09 3.75 11.91
C PHE A 112 6.97 2.52 12.07
N SER A 113 6.53 1.59 12.93
CA SER A 113 7.21 0.30 13.07
C SER A 113 6.94 -0.59 11.86
N GLY A 114 7.97 -1.28 11.38
CA GLY A 114 7.89 -2.24 10.29
C GLY A 114 8.78 -1.89 9.10
N ALA A 115 9.20 -2.94 8.42
CA ALA A 115 9.93 -2.89 7.17
C ALA A 115 9.48 -4.05 6.29
N PHE A 116 9.77 -3.94 5.00
CA PHE A 116 9.50 -4.98 4.02
C PHE A 116 10.76 -5.24 3.20
N SER A 117 10.90 -6.46 2.71
CA SER A 117 12.09 -6.90 1.98
C SER A 117 11.95 -6.66 0.48
N GLY A 118 13.02 -6.22 -0.15
CA GLY A 118 13.19 -6.38 -1.60
C GLY A 118 13.49 -7.84 -1.97
N THR A 119 13.46 -8.15 -3.26
CA THR A 119 13.80 -9.49 -3.77
C THR A 119 15.25 -9.90 -3.52
N ASP A 120 16.11 -8.93 -3.19
CA ASP A 120 17.49 -9.11 -2.74
C ASP A 120 17.60 -9.43 -1.24
N GLY A 121 16.49 -9.46 -0.50
CA GLY A 121 16.47 -9.68 0.96
C GLY A 121 16.78 -8.42 1.77
N CYS A 122 17.21 -7.34 1.12
CA CYS A 122 17.46 -6.07 1.79
C CYS A 122 16.15 -5.41 2.24
N SER A 123 16.15 -4.76 3.40
CA SER A 123 14.96 -4.15 3.99
C SER A 123 14.75 -2.69 3.54
N VAL A 124 13.50 -2.29 3.40
CA VAL A 124 13.08 -0.89 3.28
C VAL A 124 12.09 -0.59 4.41
N SER A 125 12.38 0.45 5.20
CA SER A 125 11.49 0.84 6.31
C SER A 125 10.23 1.54 5.80
N ILE A 126 9.13 1.35 6.54
CA ILE A 126 7.87 2.06 6.25
C ILE A 126 8.06 3.57 6.37
N GLU A 127 8.81 4.01 7.39
CA GLU A 127 9.20 5.40 7.60
C GLU A 127 9.83 6.02 6.33
N LYS A 128 10.73 5.29 5.66
CA LYS A 128 11.36 5.79 4.43
C LYS A 128 10.34 6.06 3.33
N ILE A 129 9.31 5.23 3.20
CA ILE A 129 8.24 5.49 2.22
C ILE A 129 7.46 6.74 2.61
N VAL A 130 7.00 6.82 3.86
CA VAL A 130 6.17 7.94 4.31
C VAL A 130 6.93 9.26 4.13
N ASN A 131 8.23 9.29 4.43
CA ASN A 131 9.06 10.46 4.26
C ASN A 131 9.23 10.89 2.78
N ILE A 132 9.26 9.93 1.83
CA ILE A 132 9.31 10.25 0.39
C ILE A 132 8.07 11.06 -0.04
N PHE A 133 6.90 10.79 0.55
CA PHE A 133 5.64 11.46 0.22
C PHE A 133 5.21 12.52 1.25
N SER A 134 6.13 12.94 2.12
CA SER A 134 5.93 14.08 3.04
C SER A 134 5.81 15.41 2.27
N GLY A 135 5.38 16.48 2.93
CA GLY A 135 5.24 17.80 2.30
C GLY A 135 6.49 18.26 1.53
N PRO A 136 7.70 18.20 2.13
CA PRO A 136 8.94 18.53 1.42
C PRO A 136 9.31 17.54 0.30
N GLY A 137 8.95 16.26 0.46
CA GLY A 137 9.27 15.20 -0.51
C GLY A 137 8.36 15.18 -1.74
N CYS A 138 7.09 15.57 -1.59
CA CYS A 138 6.13 15.62 -2.68
C CYS A 138 5.10 16.75 -2.47
N PRO A 139 5.46 18.02 -2.77
CA PRO A 139 4.58 19.17 -2.53
C PRO A 139 3.26 19.13 -3.30
N SER A 140 3.22 18.47 -4.46
CA SER A 140 2.00 18.31 -5.29
C SER A 140 0.93 17.42 -4.64
N LEU A 141 1.27 16.68 -3.58
CA LEU A 141 0.38 15.91 -2.71
C LEU A 141 0.06 16.60 -1.37
N GLY A 142 0.45 17.87 -1.19
CA GLY A 142 0.08 18.68 -0.03
C GLY A 142 -1.45 18.75 0.13
N GLY A 143 -1.95 18.51 1.34
CA GLY A 143 -3.39 18.48 1.63
C GLY A 143 -4.17 17.31 1.02
N LYS A 144 -3.54 16.39 0.28
CA LYS A 144 -4.19 15.24 -0.36
C LYS A 144 -3.96 13.93 0.42
N PRO A 145 -4.95 13.03 0.46
CA PRO A 145 -4.82 11.74 1.13
C PRO A 145 -3.78 10.85 0.44
N LYS A 146 -2.85 10.31 1.24
CA LYS A 146 -1.81 9.36 0.83
C LYS A 146 -2.08 8.02 1.55
N LEU A 147 -2.46 7.01 0.79
CA LEU A 147 -2.87 5.71 1.31
C LEU A 147 -1.78 4.67 1.04
N PHE A 148 -1.33 3.97 2.09
CA PHE A 148 -0.35 2.89 1.99
C PHE A 148 -0.97 1.60 2.49
N PHE A 149 -1.08 0.59 1.62
CA PHE A 149 -1.55 -0.75 1.95
C PHE A 149 -0.35 -1.69 1.97
N ILE A 150 0.02 -2.19 3.15
CA ILE A 150 1.21 -3.02 3.30
C ILE A 150 0.79 -4.41 3.73
N GLN A 151 0.94 -5.37 2.82
CA GLN A 151 0.79 -6.79 3.10
C GLN A 151 2.17 -7.40 3.25
N ALA A 152 2.62 -7.49 4.49
CA ALA A 152 3.91 -8.02 4.88
C ALA A 152 3.84 -8.59 6.31
N CYS A 153 4.63 -9.62 6.61
CA CYS A 153 4.66 -10.22 7.95
C CYS A 153 5.13 -9.19 9.00
N GLY A 154 4.33 -8.94 10.03
CA GLY A 154 4.60 -7.91 11.05
C GLY A 154 5.74 -8.20 12.04
N GLY A 155 6.55 -9.24 11.83
CA GLY A 155 7.61 -9.63 12.76
C GLY A 155 7.07 -10.03 14.13
N GLY A 156 6.56 -11.26 14.24
CA GLY A 156 6.20 -11.85 15.52
C GLY A 156 6.61 -13.31 15.54
N LEU A 157 7.49 -13.69 16.47
CA LEU A 157 7.44 -15.02 17.05
C LEU A 157 6.05 -15.15 17.69
N TRP A 158 5.12 -15.84 17.04
CA TRP A 158 4.10 -16.52 17.83
C TRP A 158 4.82 -17.58 18.67
N PRO A 159 4.54 -17.69 19.98
CA PRO A 159 5.07 -18.79 20.76
C PRO A 159 4.69 -20.06 20.04
N ALA A 160 5.69 -20.89 19.73
CA ALA A 160 5.53 -22.13 18.99
C ALA A 160 4.59 -23.07 19.76
N THR A 161 3.29 -22.94 19.53
CA THR A 161 2.37 -24.05 19.71
C THR A 161 2.57 -24.97 18.51
N PRO A 162 2.67 -26.30 18.69
CA PRO A 162 2.81 -27.20 17.56
C PRO A 162 1.53 -27.10 16.72
N ARG A 163 1.62 -26.42 15.58
CA ARG A 163 0.46 -26.13 14.74
C ARG A 163 0.34 -27.21 13.67
N SER A 164 -0.82 -27.85 13.64
CA SER A 164 -1.25 -28.76 12.57
C SER A 164 -1.42 -28.00 11.25
N SER A 165 -1.22 -28.74 10.16
CA SER A 165 -0.85 -28.29 8.82
C SER A 165 -1.91 -27.53 7.99
N LEU A 166 -2.89 -26.84 8.59
CA LEU A 166 -4.06 -26.33 7.85
C LEU A 166 -4.40 -24.84 8.01
N GLU A 167 -3.59 -24.03 8.67
CA GLU A 167 -3.79 -22.57 8.70
C GLU A 167 -2.56 -21.83 8.17
N GLN A 168 -2.59 -21.49 6.88
CA GLN A 168 -1.72 -20.44 6.34
C GLN A 168 -2.25 -19.10 6.86
N ASP A 169 -1.46 -18.44 7.71
CA ASP A 169 -1.85 -17.18 8.33
C ASP A 169 -2.08 -16.09 7.27
N PHE A 170 -3.34 -15.67 7.16
CA PHE A 170 -3.71 -14.42 6.52
C PHE A 170 -3.19 -13.28 7.39
N SER A 171 -2.00 -12.75 7.08
CA SER A 171 -1.59 -11.44 7.58
C SER A 171 -2.67 -10.44 7.17
N ALA A 172 -3.26 -9.72 8.13
CA ALA A 172 -4.15 -8.60 7.83
C ALA A 172 -3.30 -7.46 7.25
N PRO A 173 -3.72 -6.82 6.14
CA PRO A 173 -2.98 -5.68 5.59
C PRO A 173 -3.03 -4.52 6.59
N ALA A 174 -1.87 -3.94 6.90
CA ALA A 174 -1.83 -2.68 7.63
C ALA A 174 -2.17 -1.54 6.64
N LEU A 175 -3.24 -0.79 6.94
CA LEU A 175 -3.55 0.45 6.24
C LEU A 175 -2.90 1.60 7.00
N LEU A 176 -1.93 2.25 6.37
CA LEU A 176 -1.35 3.50 6.86
C LEU A 176 -1.95 4.65 6.05
N THR A 177 -2.64 5.56 6.73
CA THR A 177 -3.09 6.82 6.13
C THR A 177 -2.24 7.95 6.69
N CYS A 178 -1.50 8.66 5.83
CA CYS A 178 -0.84 9.90 6.23
C CYS A 178 -1.77 11.07 5.87
N GLY A 179 -2.36 11.71 6.90
CA GLY A 179 -3.29 12.83 6.77
C GLY A 179 -2.66 14.14 7.29
N VAL A 180 -2.75 15.18 6.45
CA VAL A 180 -2.53 16.63 6.68
C VAL A 180 -1.37 17.05 7.60
N GLU A 181 -0.26 17.44 6.97
CA GLU A 181 0.44 18.70 7.32
C GLU A 181 -0.17 19.84 6.49
#